data_AF-A0A6I6F6S2-F1
#
_entry.id   AF-A0A6I6F6S2-F1
#
_cell.length_a   1.000
_cell.length_b   1.000
_cell.length_c   1.000
_cell.angle_alpha   90.00
_cell.angle_beta   90.00
_cell.angle_gamma   90.00
#
_symmetry.space_group_name_H-M   'P 1'
#
loop_
_entity.id
_entity.type
_entity.pdbx_description
1 polymer ?
#
loop_
_entity_poly.entity_id
_entity_poly.type
_entity_poly.pdbx_seq_one_letter_code
_entity_poly.pdbx_strand_id
1 'polypeptide(L)'
;MASKFTELAIDCADPEGLARFWCSVLDYEVRDKTDEVVTIGSPQVPEGRDRPGPVPPTLTFARVTEGKTRKNRLHLDVNPTDREQDEEVRRLLALGARRTDVGQGDVSWVVLADPEGNEFCVLAARHP
;
A
#
# COMPACT_ATOMS: atom_id res chain seq x y z
N MET A 1 -0.49 -29.58 -2.25
CA MET A 1 0.05 -28.48 -1.43
C MET A 1 -0.08 -27.19 -2.22
N ALA A 2 -0.37 -26.07 -1.56
CA ALA A 2 -0.55 -24.77 -2.19
C ALA A 2 0.46 -23.75 -1.61
N SER A 3 0.82 -22.75 -2.40
CA SER A 3 1.71 -21.64 -1.97
C SER A 3 0.94 -20.58 -1.18
N LYS A 4 1.64 -19.81 -0.33
CA LYS A 4 1.11 -18.63 0.39
C LYS A 4 1.74 -17.37 -0.19
N PHE A 5 0.95 -16.31 -0.38
CA PHE A 5 1.48 -14.99 -0.71
C PHE A 5 1.99 -14.30 0.56
N THR A 6 3.28 -14.03 0.63
CA THR A 6 3.94 -13.54 1.85
C THR A 6 4.31 -12.07 1.80
N GLU A 7 4.71 -11.57 0.64
CA GLU A 7 5.30 -10.25 0.48
C GLU A 7 5.09 -9.71 -0.94
N LEU A 8 4.88 -8.40 -1.04
CA LEU A 8 5.03 -7.62 -2.27
C LEU A 8 6.20 -6.64 -2.11
N ALA A 9 7.20 -6.75 -2.99
CA ALA A 9 8.32 -5.80 -3.05
C ALA A 9 8.05 -4.71 -4.10
N ILE A 10 8.40 -3.46 -3.77
CA ILE A 10 8.24 -2.28 -4.61
C ILE A 10 9.57 -1.54 -4.65
N ASP A 11 10.13 -1.38 -5.85
CA ASP A 11 11.33 -0.57 -6.09
C ASP A 11 10.98 0.91 -5.98
N CYS A 12 11.84 1.68 -5.31
CA CYS A 12 11.59 3.08 -5.00
C CYS A 12 12.88 3.86 -4.70
N ALA A 13 12.84 5.19 -4.74
CA ALA A 13 13.97 6.05 -4.43
C ALA A 13 14.02 6.43 -2.93
N ASP A 14 12.88 6.47 -2.23
CA ASP A 14 12.74 6.79 -0.80
C ASP A 14 11.92 5.71 -0.04
N PRO A 15 12.56 4.58 0.32
CA PRO A 15 11.92 3.52 1.11
C PRO A 15 11.26 4.00 2.40
N GLU A 16 11.85 4.99 3.09
CA GLU A 16 11.30 5.50 4.35
C GLU A 16 10.06 6.36 4.12
N GLY A 17 10.08 7.21 3.08
CA GLY A 17 8.95 8.00 2.66
C GLY A 17 7.74 7.11 2.30
N LEU A 18 7.96 6.08 1.48
CA LEU A 18 6.91 5.13 1.13
C LEU A 18 6.44 4.32 2.34
N ALA A 19 7.34 3.86 3.19
CA ALA A 19 6.95 3.15 4.41
C ALA A 19 6.06 4.01 5.31
N ARG A 20 6.40 5.28 5.53
CA ARG A 20 5.55 6.21 6.31
C ARG A 20 4.16 6.38 5.70
N PHE A 21 4.11 6.57 4.38
CA PHE A 21 2.85 6.69 3.65
C PHE A 21 2.01 5.41 3.81
N TRP A 22 2.56 4.25 3.43
CA TRP A 22 1.82 2.98 3.41
C TRP A 22 1.49 2.43 4.80
N CYS A 23 2.29 2.68 5.83
CA CYS A 23 1.89 2.45 7.22
C CYS A 23 0.62 3.22 7.57
N SER A 24 0.53 4.49 7.17
CA SER A 24 -0.65 5.32 7.39
C SER A 24 -1.86 4.88 6.57
N VAL A 25 -1.65 4.25 5.41
CA VAL A 25 -2.74 3.70 4.57
C VAL A 25 -3.31 2.41 5.17
N LEU A 26 -2.44 1.47 5.54
CA LEU A 26 -2.83 0.08 5.85
C LEU A 26 -2.93 -0.21 7.36
N ASP A 27 -2.67 0.78 8.22
CA ASP A 27 -2.45 0.58 9.66
C ASP A 27 -1.36 -0.45 9.93
N TYR A 28 -0.27 -0.36 9.14
CA TYR A 28 0.89 -1.23 9.24
C TYR A 28 1.98 -0.58 10.11
N GLU A 29 2.91 -1.40 10.57
CA GLU A 29 4.10 -0.96 11.31
C GLU A 29 5.36 -1.47 10.61
N VAL A 30 6.44 -0.70 10.74
CA VAL A 30 7.77 -1.10 10.27
C VAL A 30 8.21 -2.38 11.01
N ARG A 31 8.58 -3.39 10.25
CA ARG A 31 9.04 -4.71 10.72
C ARG A 31 10.54 -4.81 10.71
N ASP A 32 11.13 -4.32 9.63
CA ASP A 32 12.56 -4.32 9.39
C ASP A 32 12.95 -3.04 8.64
N LYS A 33 14.16 -2.55 8.93
CA LYS A 33 14.69 -1.34 8.34
C LYS A 33 16.21 -1.44 8.20
N THR A 34 16.67 -1.25 6.97
CA THR A 34 18.06 -1.05 6.59
C THR A 34 18.20 0.23 5.76
N ASP A 35 19.42 0.58 5.34
CA ASP A 35 19.63 1.75 4.46
C ASP A 35 19.04 1.54 3.06
N GLU A 36 18.94 0.27 2.63
CA GLU A 36 18.49 -0.12 1.29
C GLU A 36 17.02 -0.55 1.25
N VAL A 37 16.46 -1.04 2.36
CA VAL A 37 15.14 -1.67 2.37
C VAL A 37 14.36 -1.29 3.62
N VAL A 38 13.07 -1.04 3.47
CA VAL A 38 12.11 -0.93 4.59
C VAL A 38 10.94 -1.87 4.36
N THR A 39 10.69 -2.76 5.32
CA THR A 39 9.55 -3.69 5.28
C THR A 39 8.51 -3.29 6.31
N ILE A 40 7.25 -3.23 5.88
CA ILE A 40 6.09 -2.94 6.73
C ILE A 40 5.12 -4.12 6.73
N GLY A 41 4.42 -4.29 7.84
CA GLY A 41 3.47 -5.38 8.01
C GLY A 41 2.41 -5.08 9.05
N SER A 42 1.36 -5.89 9.05
CA SER A 42 0.25 -5.76 9.99
C SER A 42 0.69 -5.88 11.46
N PRO A 43 0.10 -5.13 12.41
CA PRO A 43 0.53 -5.04 13.82
C PRO A 43 0.88 -6.38 14.47
N GLN A 44 1.93 -6.41 15.30
CA GLN A 44 2.25 -7.62 16.06
C GLN A 44 1.11 -7.95 17.02
N VAL A 45 0.77 -9.24 17.13
CA VAL A 45 -0.17 -9.70 18.15
C VAL A 45 0.62 -9.93 19.43
N PRO A 46 0.18 -9.42 20.59
CA PRO A 46 0.84 -9.65 21.87
C PRO A 46 1.05 -11.14 22.13
N GLU A 47 2.15 -11.49 22.79
CA GLU A 47 2.44 -12.87 23.17
C GLU A 47 1.26 -13.50 23.92
N GLY A 48 0.97 -14.77 23.58
CA GLY A 48 -0.12 -15.53 24.19
C GLY A 48 -1.52 -15.20 23.65
N ARG A 49 -1.63 -14.41 22.57
CA ARG A 49 -2.89 -14.20 21.85
C ARG A 49 -2.81 -14.71 20.41
N ASP A 50 -3.89 -15.32 19.96
CA ASP A 50 -4.04 -15.72 18.56
C ASP A 50 -4.47 -14.54 17.71
N ARG A 51 -3.92 -14.44 16.49
CA ARG A 51 -4.42 -13.51 15.48
C ARG A 51 -5.70 -14.08 14.87
N PRO A 52 -6.84 -13.36 14.93
CA PRO A 52 -8.00 -13.75 14.16
C PRO A 52 -7.74 -13.52 12.66
N GLY A 53 -7.97 -14.55 11.84
CA GLY A 53 -7.95 -14.45 10.39
C GLY A 53 -6.58 -14.53 9.72
N PRO A 54 -6.54 -14.47 8.37
CA PRO A 54 -5.31 -14.53 7.61
C PRO A 54 -4.43 -13.29 7.87
N VAL A 55 -3.12 -13.52 7.93
CA VAL A 55 -2.12 -12.43 7.95
C VAL A 55 -1.95 -11.94 6.51
N PRO A 56 -2.28 -10.68 6.19
CA PRO A 56 -2.03 -10.15 4.85
C PRO A 56 -0.52 -10.05 4.57
N PRO A 57 -0.11 -9.98 3.29
CA PRO A 57 1.30 -9.89 2.93
C PRO A 57 1.96 -8.61 3.47
N THR A 58 3.28 -8.67 3.68
CA THR A 58 4.10 -7.48 3.92
C THR A 58 4.28 -6.67 2.64
N LEU A 59 4.55 -5.36 2.80
CA LEU A 59 5.09 -4.53 1.73
C LEU A 59 6.55 -4.23 2.04
N THR A 60 7.41 -4.42 1.04
CA THR A 60 8.85 -4.17 1.15
C THR A 60 9.27 -3.15 0.12
N PHE A 61 9.81 -2.03 0.57
CA PHE A 61 10.27 -0.94 -0.28
C PHE A 61 11.77 -1.04 -0.44
N ALA A 62 12.23 -1.34 -1.65
CA ALA A 62 13.63 -1.54 -1.98
C ALA A 62 14.20 -0.32 -2.72
N ARG A 63 15.33 0.19 -2.25
CA ARG A 63 16.00 1.34 -2.84
C ARG A 63 16.57 0.95 -4.20
N VAL A 64 16.22 1.73 -5.22
CA VAL A 64 16.85 1.70 -6.54
C VAL A 64 17.24 3.12 -6.97
N THR A 65 18.16 3.23 -7.91
CA THR A 65 18.62 4.54 -8.42
C THR A 65 17.78 5.04 -9.59
N GLU A 66 17.10 4.13 -10.26
CA GLU A 66 16.32 4.35 -11.45
C GLU A 66 14.95 4.92 -11.07
N GLY A 67 14.63 6.09 -11.61
CA GLY A 67 13.27 6.63 -11.49
C GLY A 67 12.25 5.76 -12.22
N LYS A 68 11.01 5.77 -11.74
CA LYS A 68 9.88 5.10 -12.42
C LYS A 68 9.68 5.68 -13.82
N THR A 69 9.70 4.81 -14.84
CA THR A 69 9.59 5.23 -16.26
C THR A 69 8.26 4.87 -16.93
N ARG A 70 7.49 3.95 -16.35
CA ARG A 70 6.21 3.45 -16.91
C ARG A 70 5.25 3.10 -15.78
N LYS A 71 3.96 2.96 -16.12
CA LYS A 71 2.92 2.45 -15.20
C LYS A 71 3.31 1.10 -14.61
N ASN A 72 2.96 0.88 -13.33
CA ASN A 72 3.15 -0.42 -12.69
C ASN A 72 2.35 -1.51 -13.42
N ARG A 73 2.92 -2.71 -13.51
CA ARG A 73 2.26 -3.89 -14.10
C ARG A 73 1.42 -4.66 -13.09
N LEU A 74 1.55 -4.29 -11.81
CA LEU A 74 0.73 -4.74 -10.70
C LEU A 74 -0.07 -3.53 -10.19
N HIS A 75 -1.31 -3.76 -9.75
CA HIS A 75 -2.02 -2.77 -8.94
C HIS A 75 -1.96 -3.19 -7.47
N LEU A 76 -2.13 -2.23 -6.58
CA LEU A 76 -2.54 -2.50 -5.22
C LEU A 76 -3.91 -1.86 -5.04
N ASP A 77 -4.88 -2.65 -4.61
CA ASP A 77 -6.24 -2.20 -4.39
C ASP A 77 -6.51 -2.18 -2.88
N VAL A 78 -7.01 -1.05 -2.40
CA VAL A 78 -7.33 -0.84 -0.98
C VAL A 78 -8.79 -0.43 -0.84
N ASN A 79 -9.39 -0.80 0.28
CA ASN A 79 -10.75 -0.40 0.65
C ASN A 79 -10.71 0.29 2.02
N PRO A 80 -11.46 1.40 2.21
CA PRO A 80 -11.56 2.02 3.53
C PRO A 80 -12.26 1.07 4.52
N THR A 81 -11.83 1.12 5.78
CA THR A 81 -12.29 0.19 6.83
C THR A 81 -13.23 0.83 7.85
N ASP A 82 -13.38 2.14 7.86
CA ASP A 82 -14.15 2.91 8.85
C ASP A 82 -14.77 4.21 8.29
N ARG A 83 -14.67 4.46 6.98
CA ARG A 83 -15.13 5.69 6.32
C ARG A 83 -15.54 5.45 4.87
N GLU A 84 -16.17 6.45 4.26
CA GLU A 84 -16.57 6.40 2.86
C GLU A 84 -15.38 6.61 1.91
N GLN A 85 -15.50 6.14 0.67
CA GLN A 85 -14.43 6.22 -0.35
C GLN A 85 -13.90 7.65 -0.53
N ASP A 86 -14.80 8.64 -0.65
CA ASP A 86 -14.42 10.04 -0.85
C ASP A 86 -13.69 10.65 0.35
N GLU A 87 -14.01 10.19 1.56
CA GLU A 87 -13.33 10.59 2.79
C GLU A 87 -11.91 10.03 2.83
N GLU A 88 -11.76 8.76 2.45
CA GLU A 88 -10.45 8.13 2.39
C GLU A 88 -9.59 8.75 1.29
N VAL A 89 -10.14 9.01 0.10
CA VAL A 89 -9.43 9.72 -0.97
C VAL A 89 -8.93 11.08 -0.46
N ARG A 90 -9.77 11.87 0.21
CA ARG A 90 -9.36 13.16 0.79
C ARG A 90 -8.22 13.00 1.80
N ARG A 91 -8.28 12.00 2.68
CA ARG A 91 -7.21 11.72 3.64
C ARG A 91 -5.91 11.34 2.95
N LEU A 92 -5.97 10.43 1.98
CA LEU A 92 -4.79 9.95 1.25
C LEU A 92 -4.11 11.08 0.47
N LEU A 93 -4.88 12.00 -0.12
CA LEU A 93 -4.34 13.21 -0.74
C LEU A 93 -3.61 14.10 0.28
N ALA A 94 -4.16 14.26 1.50
CA ALA A 94 -3.50 14.99 2.58
C ALA A 94 -2.21 14.31 3.09
N LEU A 95 -2.08 12.99 2.92
CA LEU A 95 -0.87 12.22 3.22
C LEU A 95 0.19 12.26 2.10
N GLY A 96 -0.09 12.94 0.98
CA GLY A 96 0.85 13.10 -0.14
C GLY A 96 0.55 12.22 -1.35
N ALA A 97 -0.56 11.49 -1.37
CA ALA A 97 -1.02 10.86 -2.61
C ALA A 97 -1.46 11.91 -3.63
N ARG A 98 -1.50 11.52 -4.90
CA ARG A 98 -1.98 12.35 -6.02
C ARG A 98 -3.05 11.61 -6.79
N ARG A 99 -4.08 12.30 -7.29
CA ARG A 99 -5.00 11.70 -8.26
C ARG A 99 -4.25 11.37 -9.54
N THR A 100 -4.49 10.19 -10.09
CA THR A 100 -3.83 9.70 -11.30
C THR A 100 -4.86 9.12 -12.25
N ASP A 101 -4.62 9.28 -13.54
CA ASP A 101 -5.38 8.64 -14.61
C ASP A 101 -4.49 7.62 -15.29
N VAL A 102 -4.97 6.38 -15.34
CA VAL A 102 -4.30 5.25 -16.00
C VAL A 102 -5.09 4.73 -17.20
N GLY A 103 -6.02 5.55 -17.71
CA GLY A 103 -6.96 5.20 -18.77
C GLY A 103 -8.15 4.37 -18.28
N GLN A 104 -8.52 4.48 -17.00
CA GLN A 104 -9.54 3.61 -16.41
C GLN A 104 -10.97 3.91 -16.89
N GLY A 105 -11.24 5.12 -17.41
CA GLY A 105 -12.59 5.52 -17.83
C GLY A 105 -13.55 5.69 -16.65
N ASP A 106 -14.84 5.42 -16.89
CA ASP A 106 -15.89 5.50 -15.87
C ASP A 106 -15.96 4.20 -15.06
N VAL A 107 -15.37 4.23 -13.87
CA VAL A 107 -15.22 3.09 -12.95
C VAL A 107 -15.54 3.50 -11.52
N SER A 108 -15.88 2.52 -10.68
CA SER A 108 -16.26 2.77 -9.29
C SER A 108 -15.08 3.05 -8.34
N TRP A 109 -13.83 2.79 -8.75
CA TRP A 109 -12.65 3.05 -7.93
C TRP A 109 -11.96 4.36 -8.30
N VAL A 110 -11.28 4.96 -7.33
CA VAL A 110 -10.44 6.15 -7.55
C VAL A 110 -9.00 5.70 -7.64
N VAL A 111 -8.33 6.05 -8.75
CA VAL A 111 -6.90 5.77 -8.93
C VAL A 111 -6.09 6.92 -8.34
N LEU A 112 -5.19 6.57 -7.42
CA LEU A 112 -4.22 7.47 -6.83
C LEU A 112 -2.81 6.99 -7.16
N ALA A 113 -1.84 7.88 -7.02
CA ALA A 113 -0.43 7.54 -6.95
C ALA A 113 0.14 7.93 -5.60
N ASP A 114 1.01 7.09 -5.04
CA ASP A 114 1.74 7.37 -3.82
C ASP A 114 2.78 8.51 -4.03
N PRO A 115 3.53 8.91 -2.99
CA PRO A 115 4.54 9.99 -3.10
C PRO A 115 5.61 9.76 -4.17
N GLU A 116 5.86 8.51 -4.58
CA GLU A 116 6.83 8.15 -5.62
C GLU A 116 6.20 7.85 -6.98
N GLY A 117 4.87 7.94 -7.08
CA GLY A 117 4.16 7.77 -8.33
C GLY A 117 3.61 6.38 -8.56
N ASN A 118 3.73 5.43 -7.61
CA ASN A 118 3.17 4.10 -7.77
C ASN A 118 1.65 4.15 -7.72
N GLU A 119 1.01 3.60 -8.76
CA GLU A 119 -0.43 3.65 -8.90
C GLU A 119 -1.14 2.60 -8.03
N PHE A 120 -2.19 3.01 -7.33
CA PHE A 120 -3.03 2.14 -6.51
C PHE A 120 -4.50 2.60 -6.57
N CYS A 121 -5.44 1.70 -6.29
CA CYS A 121 -6.87 2.00 -6.38
C CYS A 121 -7.51 2.05 -4.99
N VAL A 122 -8.36 3.04 -4.77
CA VAL A 122 -9.28 3.09 -3.62
C VAL A 122 -10.63 2.61 -4.09
N LEU A 123 -11.05 1.42 -3.67
CA LEU A 123 -12.30 0.78 -4.08
C LEU A 123 -13.52 1.36 -3.32
N ALA A 124 -14.69 1.42 -3.98
CA ALA A 124 -15.92 1.98 -3.41
C ALA A 124 -16.60 1.07 -2.37
N ALA A 125 -16.42 -0.23 -2.45
CA ALA A 125 -17.04 -1.19 -1.55
C ALA A 125 -16.06 -2.31 -1.18
N ARG A 126 -16.19 -2.80 0.05
CA ARG A 126 -15.42 -3.92 0.58
C ARG A 126 -15.78 -5.18 -0.21
N HIS A 127 -14.78 -5.81 -0.82
CA HIS A 127 -14.96 -7.22 -1.16
C HIS A 127 -15.09 -7.99 0.16
N PRO A 128 -16.17 -8.77 0.37
CA PRO A 128 -16.33 -9.59 1.56
C PRO A 128 -15.22 -10.63 1.70
#